data_AF-A0A3A4R4E4-F1
#
_entry.id   AF-A0A3A4R4E4-F1
#
_cell.length_a   1.000
_cell.length_b   1.000
_cell.length_c   1.000
_cell.angle_alpha   90.00
_cell.angle_beta   90.00
_cell.angle_gamma   90.00
#
_symmetry.space_group_name_H-M   'P 1'
#
loop_
_entity.id
_entity.type
_entity.pdbx_description
1 polymer ?
#
loop_
_entity_poly.entity_id
_entity_poly.type
_entity_poly.pdbx_seq_one_letter_code
_entity_poly.pdbx_strand_id
1 'polypeptide(L)'
;MQKKSFLFTAILIASVAAVLTYNYCTLFTFTKLKSSMFLHKQIIHGKALSPYNYRILVPVVTETAAKLLCGLGVMKYKEAWTTTYAMYYFTAIFLFLMTLFLFLKQWHNPLLSLIGTLFCAGLLPVALMDHYFQPGSLLEAWLFCAAFLASCKSRYVAVAIITVIASFNRETGIFIPFVYLFGALDIKSAVKKPDKNVMRQIVNFMALTLISAGVVIGIRYMQGFSGVRHTISDVWTINTYTLGLLIAPLHLVLFLGGGWVLAALGFRKADRFTRQETLIIPLYIIPVAIFGIWREVRLLIPLYPLLISLCLFYVRDECDGVGERG
;
A
#
# COMPACT_ATOMS: atom_id res chain seq x y z
N MET A 1 13.64 -13.30 -19.40
CA MET A 1 14.24 -11.94 -19.42
C MET A 1 15.72 -12.08 -19.15
N GLN A 2 16.59 -11.56 -20.02
CA GLN A 2 18.03 -11.64 -19.82
C GLN A 2 18.41 -10.91 -18.52
N LYS A 3 19.36 -11.44 -17.74
CA LYS A 3 19.80 -10.87 -16.44
C LYS A 3 20.12 -9.37 -16.54
N LYS A 4 20.70 -8.93 -17.66
CA LYS A 4 21.04 -7.52 -17.94
C LYS A 4 19.82 -6.59 -17.95
N SER A 5 18.73 -7.01 -18.58
CA SER A 5 17.48 -6.22 -18.64
C SER A 5 16.86 -6.05 -17.25
N PHE A 6 16.96 -7.07 -16.38
CA PHE A 6 16.43 -6.97 -15.01
C PHE A 6 17.21 -5.98 -14.17
N LEU A 7 18.55 -6.05 -14.25
CA LEU A 7 19.42 -5.12 -13.54
C LEU A 7 19.15 -3.67 -13.96
N PHE A 8 19.02 -3.42 -15.27
CA PHE A 8 18.69 -2.09 -15.78
C PHE A 8 17.35 -1.58 -15.23
N THR A 9 16.30 -2.42 -15.25
CA THR A 9 15.00 -2.05 -14.67
C THR A 9 15.11 -1.75 -13.17
N ALA A 10 15.84 -2.56 -12.40
CA ALA A 10 16.00 -2.34 -10.97
C ALA A 10 16.75 -1.03 -10.67
N ILE A 11 17.80 -0.71 -11.44
CA ILE A 11 18.53 0.56 -11.32
C ILE A 11 17.60 1.74 -11.63
N LEU A 12 16.82 1.68 -12.70
CA LEU A 12 15.90 2.75 -13.06
C LEU A 12 14.84 2.97 -11.96
N ILE A 13 14.24 1.90 -11.44
CA ILE A 13 13.27 1.96 -10.34
C ILE A 13 13.93 2.53 -9.07
N ALA A 14 15.17 2.14 -8.76
CA ALA A 14 15.92 2.69 -7.63
C ALA A 14 16.17 4.19 -7.77
N SER A 15 16.55 4.67 -8.96
CA SER A 15 16.75 6.09 -9.23
C SER A 15 15.46 6.89 -9.02
N VAL A 16 14.33 6.40 -9.55
CA VAL A 16 13.03 7.04 -9.35
C VAL A 16 12.62 7.04 -7.88
N ALA A 17 12.81 5.91 -7.17
CA ALA A 17 12.53 5.81 -5.75
C ALA A 17 13.38 6.79 -4.92
N ALA A 18 14.65 7.02 -5.28
CA ALA A 18 15.51 7.99 -4.63
C ALA A 18 15.00 9.43 -4.81
N VAL A 19 14.58 9.80 -6.02
CA VAL A 19 14.01 11.14 -6.30
C VAL A 19 12.71 11.35 -5.51
N LEU A 20 11.80 10.37 -5.53
CA LEU A 20 10.56 10.42 -4.76
C LEU A 20 10.81 10.50 -3.25
N THR A 21 11.80 9.75 -2.76
CA THR A 21 12.20 9.78 -1.34
C THR A 21 12.73 11.14 -0.95
N TYR A 22 13.60 11.73 -1.76
CA TYR A 22 14.12 13.07 -1.51
C TYR A 22 12.99 14.09 -1.44
N ASN A 23 12.09 14.10 -2.44
CA ASN A 23 10.93 14.98 -2.48
C ASN A 23 10.02 14.78 -1.25
N TYR A 24 9.75 13.54 -0.88
CA TYR A 24 8.93 13.22 0.30
C TYR A 24 9.59 13.68 1.60
N CYS A 25 10.89 13.44 1.76
CA CYS A 25 11.64 13.84 2.94
C CYS A 25 11.64 15.36 3.10
N THR A 26 11.90 16.11 2.03
CA THR A 26 11.94 17.58 2.08
C THR A 26 10.56 18.15 2.40
N LEU A 27 9.49 17.67 1.76
CA LEU A 27 8.15 18.21 1.95
C LEU A 27 7.52 17.86 3.31
N PHE A 28 7.68 16.62 3.79
CA PHE A 28 6.89 16.12 4.93
C PHE A 28 7.70 15.83 6.19
N THR A 29 8.99 15.51 6.05
CA THR A 29 9.80 15.07 7.19
C THR A 29 10.69 16.18 7.70
N PHE A 30 11.46 16.83 6.83
CA PHE A 30 12.51 17.77 7.23
C PHE A 30 11.96 19.15 7.57
N THR A 31 11.01 19.67 6.78
CA THR A 31 10.29 20.92 7.07
C THR A 31 9.54 20.87 8.41
N LYS A 32 9.04 19.68 8.80
CA LYS A 32 8.25 19.46 10.02
C LYS A 32 8.98 18.62 11.07
N LEU A 33 10.32 18.57 11.02
CA LEU A 33 11.15 17.62 11.78
C LEU A 33 10.82 17.57 13.28
N LYS A 34 10.64 18.73 13.92
CA LYS A 34 10.30 18.79 15.36
C LYS A 34 8.99 18.07 15.67
N SER A 35 7.94 18.33 14.88
CA SER A 35 6.63 17.70 15.04
C SER A 35 6.68 16.20 14.72
N SER A 36 7.41 15.81 13.67
CA SER A 36 7.60 14.41 13.29
C SER A 36 8.32 13.60 14.38
N MET A 37 9.44 14.13 14.91
CA MET A 37 10.15 13.51 16.02
C MET A 37 9.31 13.45 17.29
N PHE A 38 8.49 14.48 17.55
CA PHE A 38 7.59 14.49 18.70
C PHE A 38 6.54 13.38 18.60
N LEU A 39 5.84 13.26 17.46
CA LEU A 39 4.87 12.18 17.24
C LEU A 39 5.54 10.81 17.31
N HIS A 40 6.72 10.64 16.69
CA HIS A 40 7.50 9.41 16.79
C HIS A 40 7.76 9.02 18.25
N LYS A 41 8.25 9.96 19.07
CA LYS A 41 8.47 9.72 20.51
C LYS A 41 7.17 9.39 21.25
N GLN A 42 6.05 10.02 20.91
CA GLN A 42 4.77 9.66 21.52
C GLN A 42 4.40 8.21 21.22
N ILE A 43 4.61 7.73 19.99
CA ILE A 43 4.33 6.34 19.62
C ILE A 43 5.25 5.38 20.39
N ILE A 44 6.56 5.65 20.43
CA ILE A 44 7.53 4.81 21.14
C ILE A 44 7.22 4.68 22.64
N HIS A 45 6.71 5.75 23.26
CA HIS A 45 6.36 5.76 24.68
C HIS A 45 4.90 5.36 24.96
N GLY A 46 4.13 4.91 23.96
CA GLY A 46 2.73 4.52 24.15
C GLY A 46 1.78 5.68 24.52
N LYS A 47 2.15 6.92 24.19
CA LYS A 47 1.41 8.16 24.53
C LYS A 47 0.69 8.79 23.33
N ALA A 48 0.81 8.21 22.14
CA ALA A 48 0.14 8.76 20.97
C ALA A 48 -1.36 8.44 21.01
N LEU A 49 -2.19 9.27 20.37
CA LEU A 49 -3.62 8.98 20.23
C LEU A 49 -3.87 7.91 19.16
N SER A 50 -5.03 7.25 19.20
CA SER A 50 -5.47 6.34 18.12
C SER A 50 -5.61 7.14 16.80
N PRO A 51 -5.13 6.61 15.66
CA PRO A 51 -4.60 5.26 15.47
C PRO A 51 -3.08 5.10 15.64
N TYR A 52 -2.32 6.17 15.88
CA TYR A 52 -0.85 6.12 15.87
C TYR A 52 -0.26 5.20 16.94
N ASN A 53 -0.89 5.13 18.12
CA ASN A 53 -0.39 4.32 19.23
C ASN A 53 -0.27 2.84 18.90
N TYR A 54 -1.08 2.36 17.95
CA TYR A 54 -1.15 0.94 17.57
C TYR A 54 -0.29 0.62 16.34
N ARG A 55 0.37 1.61 15.74
CA ARG A 55 1.19 1.48 14.52
C ARG A 55 2.67 1.43 14.86
N ILE A 56 3.06 0.36 15.53
CA ILE A 56 4.35 0.28 16.23
C ILE A 56 5.51 -0.19 15.37
N LEU A 57 5.27 -0.94 14.28
CA LEU A 57 6.35 -1.59 13.52
C LEU A 57 7.43 -0.61 13.06
N VAL A 58 7.05 0.37 12.24
CA VAL A 58 8.02 1.30 11.63
C VAL A 58 8.71 2.15 12.69
N PRO A 59 8.01 2.80 13.63
CA PRO A 59 8.66 3.55 14.70
C PRO A 59 9.68 2.73 15.48
N VAL A 60 9.35 1.49 15.89
CA VAL A 60 10.27 0.64 16.66
C VAL A 60 11.51 0.28 15.84
N VAL A 61 11.32 -0.09 14.57
CA VAL A 61 12.43 -0.45 13.67
C VAL A 61 13.36 0.76 13.44
N THR A 62 12.80 1.93 13.13
CA THR A 62 13.62 3.12 12.86
C THR A 62 14.29 3.67 14.12
N GLU A 63 13.61 3.63 15.27
CA GLU A 63 14.20 4.02 16.57
C GLU A 63 15.37 3.11 16.96
N THR A 64 15.21 1.80 16.78
CA THR A 64 16.28 0.82 17.06
C THR A 64 17.49 1.07 16.17
N ALA A 65 17.28 1.28 14.87
CA ALA A 65 18.36 1.61 13.93
C ALA A 65 19.04 2.95 14.28
N ALA A 66 18.27 3.97 14.67
CA ALA A 66 18.82 5.28 15.02
C ALA A 66 19.66 5.22 16.31
N LYS A 67 19.18 4.49 17.33
CA LYS A 67 19.92 4.24 18.56
C LYS A 67 21.20 3.45 18.32
N LEU A 68 21.17 2.45 17.44
CA LEU A 68 22.35 1.68 17.08
C LEU A 68 23.42 2.56 16.42
N LEU A 69 23.06 3.37 15.41
CA LEU A 69 23.98 4.30 14.76
C LEU A 69 24.58 5.32 15.73
N CYS A 70 23.76 5.82 16.67
CA CYS A 70 24.20 6.73 17.71
C CYS A 70 25.14 6.05 18.73
N GLY A 71 24.83 4.82 19.15
CA GLY A 71 25.64 4.05 20.10
C GLY A 71 27.00 3.63 19.53
N LEU A 72 27.07 3.43 18.21
CA LEU A 72 28.33 3.21 17.48
C LEU A 72 29.13 4.50 17.25
N GLY A 73 28.64 5.67 17.67
CA GLY A 73 29.33 6.94 17.51
C GLY A 73 29.39 7.47 16.07
N VAL A 74 28.61 6.89 15.14
CA VAL A 74 28.64 7.25 13.71
C VAL A 74 28.01 8.61 13.46
N MET A 75 26.90 8.91 14.17
CA MET A 75 26.09 10.12 13.99
C MET A 75 25.44 10.55 15.30
N LYS A 76 25.09 11.84 15.42
CA LYS A 76 24.23 12.30 16.53
C LYS A 76 22.82 11.75 16.35
N TYR A 77 22.07 11.55 17.45
CA TYR A 77 20.73 10.95 17.40
C TYR A 77 19.77 11.61 16.39
N LYS A 78 19.77 12.95 16.28
CA LYS A 78 18.92 13.68 15.31
C LYS A 78 19.27 13.33 13.86
N GLU A 79 20.56 13.25 13.54
CA GLU A 79 21.05 12.88 12.21
C GLU A 79 20.75 11.40 11.93
N ALA A 80 21.03 10.52 12.90
CA ALA A 80 20.71 9.10 12.80
C ALA A 80 19.21 8.84 12.56
N TRP A 81 18.33 9.53 13.28
CA TRP A 81 16.87 9.46 13.10
C TRP A 81 16.46 9.91 11.68
N THR A 82 17.04 11.00 11.21
CA THR A 82 16.76 11.57 9.88
C THR A 82 17.20 10.60 8.78
N THR A 83 18.42 10.07 8.89
CA THR A 83 19.01 9.10 7.96
C THR A 83 18.22 7.80 7.92
N THR A 84 17.84 7.25 9.08
CA THR A 84 17.07 5.99 9.15
C THR A 84 15.69 6.11 8.55
N TYR A 85 14.98 7.23 8.77
CA TYR A 85 13.70 7.47 8.10
C TYR A 85 13.85 7.66 6.59
N ALA A 86 14.88 8.38 6.12
CA ALA A 86 15.16 8.51 4.69
C ALA A 86 15.45 7.14 4.03
N MET A 87 16.27 6.30 4.67
CA MET A 87 16.54 4.93 4.22
C MET A 87 15.28 4.06 4.22
N TYR A 88 14.45 4.18 5.24
CA TYR A 88 13.16 3.49 5.30
C TYR A 88 12.24 3.90 4.15
N TYR A 89 12.08 5.20 3.90
CA TYR A 89 11.23 5.70 2.81
C TYR A 89 11.72 5.25 1.44
N PHE A 90 13.04 5.32 1.21
CA PHE A 90 13.67 4.77 0.00
C PHE A 90 13.34 3.28 -0.16
N THR A 91 13.55 2.51 0.89
CA THR A 91 13.31 1.06 0.87
C THR A 91 11.84 0.75 0.60
N ALA A 92 10.91 1.43 1.27
CA ALA A 92 9.48 1.22 1.08
C ALA A 92 9.02 1.56 -0.34
N ILE A 93 9.44 2.69 -0.89
CA ILE A 93 9.09 3.12 -2.26
C ILE A 93 9.74 2.19 -3.30
N PHE A 94 11.02 1.87 -3.14
CA PHE A 94 11.73 0.95 -4.04
C PHE A 94 11.07 -0.43 -4.05
N LEU A 95 10.82 -1.01 -2.87
CA LEU A 95 10.18 -2.31 -2.76
C LEU A 95 8.75 -2.30 -3.32
N PHE A 96 7.99 -1.23 -3.09
CA PHE A 96 6.66 -1.06 -3.68
C PHE A 96 6.72 -1.09 -5.21
N LEU A 97 7.53 -0.22 -5.83
CA LEU A 97 7.65 -0.12 -7.28
C LEU A 97 8.23 -1.39 -7.91
N MET A 98 9.25 -1.99 -7.28
CA MET A 98 9.85 -3.23 -7.76
C MET A 98 8.86 -4.41 -7.69
N THR A 99 8.09 -4.51 -6.61
CA THR A 99 7.06 -5.54 -6.46
C THR A 99 5.92 -5.32 -7.44
N LEU A 100 5.53 -4.05 -7.68
CA LEU A 100 4.52 -3.69 -8.67
C LEU A 100 4.97 -4.10 -10.08
N PHE A 101 6.22 -3.82 -10.45
CA PHE A 101 6.78 -4.28 -11.72
C PHE A 101 6.70 -5.81 -11.87
N LEU A 102 7.07 -6.55 -10.82
CA LEU A 102 7.00 -8.02 -10.82
C LEU A 102 5.55 -8.56 -10.88
N PHE A 103 4.61 -7.84 -10.27
CA PHE A 103 3.19 -8.10 -10.32
C PHE A 103 2.62 -7.89 -11.72
N LEU A 104 2.84 -6.73 -12.32
CA LEU A 104 2.35 -6.42 -13.67
C LEU A 104 2.92 -7.39 -14.72
N LYS A 105 4.17 -7.83 -14.53
CA LYS A 105 4.82 -8.84 -15.38
C LYS A 105 4.19 -10.22 -15.36
N GLN A 106 3.22 -10.51 -14.48
CA GLN A 106 2.48 -11.77 -14.57
C GLN A 106 1.59 -11.81 -15.82
N TRP A 107 1.16 -10.66 -16.35
CA TRP A 107 0.23 -10.58 -17.49
C TRP A 107 0.70 -9.71 -18.65
N HIS A 108 1.70 -8.86 -18.43
CA HIS A 108 2.18 -7.91 -19.43
C HIS A 108 3.65 -8.16 -19.77
N ASN A 109 4.05 -7.74 -20.97
CA ASN A 109 5.46 -7.76 -21.34
C ASN A 109 6.30 -6.82 -20.44
N PRO A 110 7.63 -6.99 -20.37
CA PRO A 110 8.47 -6.20 -19.46
C PRO A 110 8.41 -4.69 -19.70
N LEU A 111 8.28 -4.24 -20.96
CA LEU A 111 8.22 -2.82 -21.29
C LEU A 111 6.94 -2.17 -20.75
N LEU A 112 5.79 -2.78 -21.05
CA LEU A 112 4.49 -2.29 -20.57
C LEU A 112 4.38 -2.33 -19.05
N SER A 113 4.95 -3.36 -18.41
CA SER A 113 5.04 -3.45 -16.94
C SER A 113 5.88 -2.32 -16.33
N LEU A 114 7.00 -1.97 -16.99
CA LEU A 114 7.84 -0.85 -16.58
C LEU A 114 7.10 0.48 -16.76
N ILE A 115 6.42 0.68 -17.89
CA ILE A 115 5.61 1.88 -18.15
C ILE A 115 4.55 2.05 -17.06
N GLY A 116 3.78 1.00 -16.73
CA GLY A 116 2.78 1.09 -15.65
C GLY A 116 3.39 1.35 -14.27
N THR A 117 4.58 0.80 -14.00
CA THR A 117 5.30 1.06 -12.75
C THR A 117 5.77 2.52 -12.67
N LEU A 118 6.31 3.07 -13.75
CA LEU A 118 6.74 4.48 -13.82
C LEU A 118 5.55 5.44 -13.81
N PHE A 119 4.43 5.06 -14.44
CA PHE A 119 3.17 5.80 -14.35
C PHE A 119 2.70 5.88 -12.89
N CYS A 120 2.67 4.75 -12.17
CA CYS A 120 2.37 4.73 -10.74
C CYS A 120 3.34 5.60 -9.92
N ALA A 121 4.64 5.56 -10.23
CA ALA A 121 5.63 6.41 -9.58
C ALA A 121 5.35 7.91 -9.80
N GLY A 122 4.90 8.30 -11.01
CA GLY A 122 4.48 9.68 -11.33
C GLY A 122 3.20 10.12 -10.59
N LEU A 123 2.34 9.18 -10.18
CA LEU A 123 1.13 9.48 -9.40
C LEU A 123 1.39 9.63 -7.89
N LEU A 124 2.50 9.08 -7.38
CA LEU A 124 2.81 9.12 -5.94
C LEU A 124 2.88 10.54 -5.34
N PRO A 125 3.50 11.55 -5.99
CA PRO A 125 3.49 12.92 -5.46
C PRO A 125 2.08 13.48 -5.27
N VAL A 126 1.16 13.21 -6.20
CA VAL A 126 -0.25 13.59 -6.09
C VAL A 126 -0.91 12.85 -4.94
N ALA A 127 -0.70 11.53 -4.87
CA ALA A 127 -1.29 10.71 -3.82
C ALA A 127 -0.89 11.20 -2.42
N LEU A 128 0.35 11.68 -2.28
CA LEU A 128 0.95 12.11 -1.01
C LEU A 128 0.81 13.63 -0.75
N MET A 129 0.14 14.40 -1.60
CA MET A 129 0.10 15.88 -1.50
C MET A 129 -0.42 16.39 -0.14
N ASP A 130 -1.55 15.87 0.33
CA ASP A 130 -2.15 16.22 1.63
C ASP A 130 -1.59 15.40 2.80
N HIS A 131 -0.44 14.79 2.61
CA HIS A 131 0.13 13.94 3.64
C HIS A 131 0.78 14.75 4.77
N TYR A 132 0.84 14.12 5.94
CA TYR A 132 1.67 14.56 7.05
C TYR A 132 2.43 13.35 7.56
N PHE A 133 3.39 13.55 8.46
CA PHE A 133 4.22 12.47 8.96
C PHE A 133 3.39 11.32 9.54
N GLN A 134 3.33 10.21 8.80
CA GLN A 134 2.73 8.94 9.22
C GLN A 134 3.69 7.80 8.91
N PRO A 135 4.49 7.36 9.90
CA PRO A 135 5.60 6.44 9.69
C PRO A 135 5.26 5.23 8.81
N GLY A 136 4.15 4.54 9.07
CA GLY A 136 3.79 3.29 8.39
C GLY A 136 3.12 3.40 7.03
N SER A 137 2.85 4.60 6.50
CA SER A 137 1.99 4.73 5.30
C SER A 137 2.64 4.22 4.01
N LEU A 138 3.93 4.47 3.80
CA LEU A 138 4.61 4.03 2.57
C LEU A 138 4.83 2.52 2.55
N LEU A 139 5.08 1.89 3.70
CA LEU A 139 5.24 0.44 3.81
C LEU A 139 3.96 -0.32 3.45
N GLU A 140 2.79 0.26 3.74
CA GLU A 140 1.49 -0.33 3.43
C GLU A 140 1.32 -0.62 1.93
N ALA A 141 1.73 0.32 1.07
CA ALA A 141 1.68 0.17 -0.38
C ALA A 141 2.45 -1.07 -0.86
N TRP A 142 3.68 -1.23 -0.34
CA TRP A 142 4.48 -2.41 -0.63
C TRP A 142 3.84 -3.70 -0.12
N LEU A 143 3.36 -3.72 1.12
CA LEU A 143 2.78 -4.92 1.74
C LEU A 143 1.54 -5.41 0.99
N PHE A 144 0.65 -4.52 0.57
CA PHE A 144 -0.50 -4.90 -0.28
C PHE A 144 -0.04 -5.41 -1.64
N CYS A 145 0.88 -4.72 -2.30
CA CYS A 145 1.42 -5.18 -3.59
C CYS A 145 2.10 -6.55 -3.50
N ALA A 146 2.86 -6.78 -2.44
CA ALA A 146 3.49 -8.06 -2.14
C ALA A 146 2.44 -9.15 -1.87
N ALA A 147 1.36 -8.83 -1.16
CA ALA A 147 0.24 -9.74 -0.96
C ALA A 147 -0.42 -10.13 -2.28
N PHE A 148 -0.74 -9.16 -3.16
CA PHE A 148 -1.28 -9.46 -4.50
C PHE A 148 -0.37 -10.38 -5.29
N LEU A 149 0.94 -10.09 -5.33
CA LEU A 149 1.92 -10.93 -6.04
C LEU A 149 2.05 -12.34 -5.43
N ALA A 150 2.04 -12.44 -4.10
CA ALA A 150 2.12 -13.73 -3.40
C ALA A 150 0.84 -14.56 -3.60
N SER A 151 -0.33 -13.93 -3.55
CA SER A 151 -1.64 -14.54 -3.81
C SER A 151 -1.76 -15.02 -5.25
N CYS A 152 -1.30 -14.25 -6.23
CA CYS A 152 -1.25 -14.67 -7.63
C CYS A 152 -0.44 -15.96 -7.82
N LYS A 153 0.60 -16.17 -7.01
CA LYS A 153 1.43 -17.38 -7.01
C LYS A 153 0.98 -18.45 -6.01
N SER A 154 -0.19 -18.29 -5.38
CA SER A 154 -0.73 -19.19 -4.36
C SER A 154 0.23 -19.48 -3.19
N ARG A 155 1.10 -18.51 -2.84
CA ARG A 155 2.13 -18.66 -1.79
C ARG A 155 1.58 -18.34 -0.40
N TYR A 156 0.77 -19.24 0.16
CA TYR A 156 0.10 -19.04 1.46
C TYR A 156 1.06 -18.59 2.58
N VAL A 157 2.22 -19.23 2.75
CA VAL A 157 3.18 -18.88 3.81
C VAL A 157 3.69 -17.45 3.66
N ALA A 158 3.97 -17.01 2.42
CA ALA A 158 4.40 -15.65 2.16
C ALA A 158 3.29 -14.65 2.52
N VAL A 159 2.04 -14.94 2.15
CA VAL A 159 0.89 -14.12 2.53
C VAL A 159 0.73 -14.06 4.05
N ALA A 160 0.88 -15.19 4.76
CA ALA A 160 0.80 -15.21 6.23
C ALA A 160 1.83 -14.31 6.89
N ILE A 161 3.09 -14.36 6.43
CA ILE A 161 4.16 -13.46 6.92
C ILE A 161 3.81 -12.00 6.62
N ILE A 162 3.37 -11.70 5.40
CA ILE A 162 2.97 -10.35 5.00
C ILE A 162 1.80 -9.84 5.86
N THR A 163 0.80 -10.68 6.14
CA THR A 163 -0.34 -10.34 7.00
C THR A 163 0.11 -9.96 8.40
N VAL A 164 1.02 -10.72 9.01
CA VAL A 164 1.57 -10.39 10.34
C VAL A 164 2.26 -9.03 10.31
N ILE A 165 3.18 -8.83 9.36
CA ILE A 165 3.94 -7.57 9.23
C ILE A 165 2.99 -6.39 8.98
N ALA A 166 1.99 -6.58 8.12
CA ALA A 166 1.01 -5.54 7.82
C ALA A 166 0.14 -5.18 9.02
N SER A 167 -0.30 -6.15 9.80
CA SER A 167 -1.07 -5.90 11.02
C SER A 167 -0.27 -5.17 12.10
N PHE A 168 1.05 -5.41 12.21
CA PHE A 168 1.93 -4.61 13.08
C PHE A 168 2.17 -3.20 12.55
N ASN A 169 2.07 -3.02 11.23
CA ASN A 169 2.25 -1.72 10.58
C ASN A 169 1.00 -0.84 10.71
N ARG A 170 -0.17 -1.36 10.33
CA ARG A 170 -1.46 -0.65 10.30
C ARG A 170 -2.64 -1.61 10.42
N GLU A 171 -3.76 -1.09 10.92
CA GLU A 171 -5.01 -1.84 11.09
C GLU A 171 -5.61 -2.34 9.77
N THR A 172 -5.34 -1.62 8.68
CA THR A 172 -5.69 -1.99 7.30
C THR A 172 -5.04 -3.28 6.82
N GLY A 173 -4.03 -3.81 7.51
CA GLY A 173 -3.49 -5.15 7.26
C GLY A 173 -4.55 -6.26 7.31
N ILE A 174 -5.70 -6.01 7.96
CA ILE A 174 -6.87 -6.90 7.97
C ILE A 174 -7.48 -7.15 6.59
N PHE A 175 -7.17 -6.32 5.57
CA PHE A 175 -7.64 -6.53 4.21
C PHE A 175 -6.78 -7.51 3.40
N ILE A 176 -5.56 -7.84 3.84
CA ILE A 176 -4.68 -8.80 3.15
C ILE A 176 -5.28 -10.21 3.07
N PRO A 177 -5.93 -10.76 4.12
CA PRO A 177 -6.70 -12.00 3.99
C PRO A 177 -7.71 -11.97 2.83
N PHE A 178 -8.37 -10.84 2.58
CA PHE A 178 -9.33 -10.72 1.47
C PHE A 178 -8.64 -10.72 0.11
N VAL A 179 -7.44 -10.13 -0.02
CA VAL A 179 -6.60 -10.30 -1.21
C VAL A 179 -6.35 -11.79 -1.48
N TYR A 180 -5.97 -12.55 -0.45
CA TYR A 180 -5.78 -14.00 -0.61
C TYR A 180 -7.06 -14.71 -1.03
N LEU A 181 -8.18 -14.39 -0.38
CA LEU A 181 -9.46 -15.01 -0.68
C LEU A 181 -9.86 -14.76 -2.13
N PHE A 182 -9.87 -13.51 -2.58
CA PHE A 182 -10.33 -13.18 -3.93
C PHE A 182 -9.36 -13.62 -5.02
N GLY A 183 -8.06 -13.64 -4.74
CA GLY A 183 -7.05 -14.11 -5.68
C GLY A 183 -6.96 -15.63 -5.81
N ALA A 184 -7.18 -16.38 -4.72
CA ALA A 184 -7.09 -17.84 -4.73
C ALA A 184 -8.44 -18.51 -5.06
N LEU A 185 -9.56 -17.93 -4.59
CA LEU A 185 -10.87 -18.55 -4.68
C LEU A 185 -11.47 -18.49 -6.07
N ASP A 186 -11.78 -19.66 -6.64
CA ASP A 186 -12.72 -19.73 -7.74
C ASP A 186 -14.15 -19.53 -7.21
N ILE A 187 -14.62 -18.28 -7.21
CA ILE A 187 -15.97 -17.93 -6.72
C ILE A 187 -17.08 -18.71 -7.45
N LYS A 188 -16.93 -18.95 -8.76
CA LYS A 188 -17.94 -19.68 -9.54
C LYS A 188 -18.01 -21.15 -9.12
N SER A 189 -16.86 -21.77 -8.89
CA SER A 189 -16.78 -23.16 -8.43
C SER A 189 -17.24 -23.30 -6.98
N ALA A 190 -16.91 -22.32 -6.12
CA ALA A 190 -17.32 -22.29 -4.72
C ALA A 190 -18.85 -22.28 -4.52
N VAL A 191 -19.58 -21.57 -5.38
CA VAL A 191 -21.06 -21.48 -5.29
C VAL A 191 -21.74 -22.77 -5.78
N LYS A 192 -21.20 -23.44 -6.81
CA LYS A 192 -21.86 -24.62 -7.41
C LYS A 192 -21.66 -25.89 -6.60
N LYS A 193 -20.41 -26.19 -6.22
CA LYS A 193 -20.07 -27.39 -5.45
C LYS A 193 -18.68 -27.18 -4.83
N PRO A 194 -18.57 -26.83 -3.55
CA PRO A 194 -17.28 -26.60 -2.91
C PRO A 194 -16.47 -27.90 -2.92
N ASP A 195 -15.34 -27.88 -3.63
CA ASP A 195 -14.37 -28.97 -3.60
C ASP A 195 -13.42 -28.84 -2.40
N LYS A 196 -12.55 -29.83 -2.20
CA LYS A 196 -11.55 -29.79 -1.12
C LYS A 196 -10.60 -28.60 -1.23
N ASN A 197 -10.35 -28.08 -2.44
CA ASN A 197 -9.46 -26.95 -2.65
C ASN A 197 -10.11 -25.64 -2.19
N VAL A 198 -11.38 -25.43 -2.53
CA VAL A 198 -12.21 -24.30 -2.05
C VAL A 198 -12.25 -24.30 -0.53
N MET A 199 -12.53 -25.45 0.09
CA MET A 199 -12.54 -25.56 1.56
C MET A 199 -11.18 -25.22 2.18
N ARG A 200 -10.07 -25.68 1.58
CA ARG A 200 -8.72 -25.33 2.02
C ARG A 200 -8.46 -23.82 1.93
N GLN A 201 -8.91 -23.16 0.87
CA GLN A 201 -8.75 -21.71 0.71
C GLN A 201 -9.56 -20.93 1.73
N ILE A 202 -10.79 -21.37 2.04
CA ILE A 202 -11.63 -20.78 3.11
C ILE A 202 -10.93 -20.94 4.47
N VAL A 203 -10.44 -22.14 4.80
CA VAL A 203 -9.71 -22.38 6.06
C VAL A 203 -8.45 -21.51 6.15
N ASN A 204 -7.69 -21.40 5.07
CA ASN A 204 -6.52 -20.52 4.99
C ASN A 204 -6.90 -19.05 5.18
N PHE A 205 -8.00 -18.58 4.57
CA PHE A 205 -8.52 -17.23 4.77
C PHE A 205 -8.90 -16.98 6.23
N MET A 206 -9.61 -17.93 6.86
CA MET A 206 -9.97 -17.84 8.29
C MET A 206 -8.72 -17.77 9.16
N ALA A 207 -7.71 -18.62 8.90
CA ALA A 207 -6.44 -18.59 9.62
C ALA A 207 -5.72 -17.24 9.47
N LEU A 208 -5.63 -16.69 8.26
CA LEU A 208 -5.03 -15.37 8.01
C LEU A 208 -5.80 -14.24 8.72
N THR A 209 -7.13 -14.32 8.73
CA THR A 209 -7.99 -13.35 9.41
C THR A 209 -7.78 -13.40 10.92
N LEU A 210 -7.72 -14.59 11.51
CA LEU A 210 -7.43 -14.78 12.94
C LEU A 210 -6.03 -14.31 13.31
N ILE A 211 -5.02 -14.55 12.47
CA ILE A 211 -3.66 -14.02 12.66
C ILE A 211 -3.69 -12.49 12.68
N SER A 212 -4.34 -11.87 11.68
CA SER A 212 -4.43 -10.41 11.57
C SER A 212 -5.15 -9.79 12.76
N ALA A 213 -6.31 -10.35 13.13
CA ALA A 213 -7.10 -9.93 14.27
C ALA A 213 -6.33 -10.12 15.58
N GLY A 214 -5.65 -11.26 15.76
CA GLY A 214 -4.83 -11.55 16.94
C GLY A 214 -3.70 -10.54 17.14
N VAL A 215 -3.01 -10.13 16.06
CA VAL A 215 -1.99 -9.08 16.12
C VAL A 215 -2.62 -7.73 16.51
N VAL A 216 -3.70 -7.31 15.85
CA VAL A 216 -4.34 -6.01 16.12
C VAL A 216 -4.90 -5.96 17.55
N ILE A 217 -5.59 -7.02 18.00
CA ILE A 217 -6.13 -7.14 19.36
C ILE A 217 -4.99 -7.19 20.38
N GLY A 218 -3.94 -7.96 20.11
CA GLY A 218 -2.76 -8.07 20.98
C GLY A 218 -2.08 -6.72 21.19
N ILE A 219 -1.84 -5.96 20.13
CA ILE A 219 -1.26 -4.61 20.24
C ILE A 219 -2.18 -3.69 21.05
N ARG A 220 -3.50 -3.72 20.80
CA ARG A 220 -4.47 -2.89 21.54
C ARG A 220 -4.53 -3.26 23.02
N TYR A 221 -4.46 -4.55 23.34
CA TYR A 221 -4.42 -5.03 24.71
C TYR A 221 -3.13 -4.57 25.43
N MET A 222 -1.98 -4.70 24.77
CA MET A 222 -0.69 -4.30 25.34
C MET A 222 -0.56 -2.78 25.52
N GLN A 223 -1.05 -1.98 24.58
CA GLN A 223 -0.95 -0.51 24.61
C GLN A 223 -2.05 0.14 25.46
N GLY A 224 -3.14 -0.58 25.77
CA GLY A 224 -4.32 -0.03 26.40
C GLY A 224 -5.09 0.95 25.51
N PHE A 225 -6.17 1.52 26.05
CA PHE A 225 -6.98 2.51 25.34
C PHE A 225 -6.27 3.87 25.28
N SER A 226 -5.88 4.30 24.08
CA SER A 226 -5.12 5.53 23.87
C SER A 226 -5.97 6.76 23.50
N GLY A 227 -7.28 6.73 23.70
CA GLY A 227 -8.19 7.76 23.17
C GLY A 227 -8.26 7.79 21.64
N VAL A 228 -9.10 8.66 21.09
CA VAL A 228 -9.32 8.80 19.64
C VAL A 228 -8.90 10.19 19.18
N ARG A 229 -8.07 10.30 18.14
CA ARG A 229 -7.65 11.61 17.60
C ARG A 229 -8.78 12.35 16.89
N HIS A 230 -9.58 11.62 16.11
CA HIS A 230 -10.74 12.14 15.38
C HIS A 230 -11.90 11.19 15.55
N THR A 231 -13.01 11.68 16.10
CA THR A 231 -14.27 10.94 16.14
C THR A 231 -14.86 10.81 14.73
N ILE A 232 -15.84 9.93 14.56
CA ILE A 232 -16.57 9.80 13.28
C ILE A 232 -17.25 11.14 12.93
N SER A 233 -17.76 11.86 13.94
CA SER A 233 -18.34 13.19 13.74
C SER A 233 -17.29 14.18 13.23
N ASP A 234 -16.08 14.19 13.81
CA ASP A 234 -15.01 15.08 13.36
C ASP A 234 -14.62 14.78 11.92
N VAL A 235 -14.47 13.49 11.57
CA VAL A 235 -14.16 13.06 10.20
C VAL A 235 -15.26 13.50 9.23
N TRP A 236 -16.52 13.34 9.61
CA TRP A 236 -17.66 13.76 8.80
C TRP A 236 -17.65 15.28 8.56
N THR A 237 -17.42 16.08 9.60
CA THR A 237 -17.30 17.54 9.48
C THR A 237 -16.11 17.94 8.59
N ILE A 238 -14.95 17.27 8.75
CA ILE A 238 -13.76 17.47 7.91
C ILE A 238 -14.01 17.04 6.46
N ASN A 239 -14.93 16.11 6.18
CA ASN A 239 -15.20 15.71 4.80
C ASN A 239 -16.29 16.55 4.13
N THR A 240 -17.25 17.05 4.91
CA THR A 240 -18.45 17.75 4.38
C THR A 240 -18.35 19.27 4.36
N TYR A 241 -17.28 19.87 4.90
CA TYR A 241 -17.05 21.31 4.70
C TYR A 241 -16.83 21.64 3.21
N THR A 242 -17.26 22.83 2.78
CA THR A 242 -17.34 23.23 1.36
C THR A 242 -16.04 22.97 0.59
N LEU A 243 -14.90 23.38 1.14
CA LEU A 243 -13.62 23.20 0.48
C LEU A 243 -13.17 21.72 0.46
N GLY A 244 -13.55 20.91 1.45
CA GLY A 244 -13.31 19.46 1.46
C GLY A 244 -14.05 18.76 0.33
N LEU A 245 -15.33 19.10 0.13
CA LEU A 245 -16.16 18.56 -0.96
C LEU A 245 -15.67 18.97 -2.35
N LEU A 246 -14.98 20.11 -2.49
CA LEU A 246 -14.38 20.53 -3.76
C LEU A 246 -13.02 19.86 -4.01
N ILE A 247 -12.17 19.76 -2.98
CA ILE A 247 -10.82 19.20 -3.11
C ILE A 247 -10.86 17.67 -3.29
N ALA A 248 -11.73 16.96 -2.57
CA ALA A 248 -11.70 15.49 -2.59
C ALA A 248 -11.96 14.89 -3.99
N PRO A 249 -12.96 15.33 -4.78
CA PRO A 249 -13.14 14.87 -6.16
C PRO A 249 -11.97 15.26 -7.06
N LEU A 250 -11.41 16.46 -6.91
CA LEU A 250 -10.24 16.90 -7.67
C LEU A 250 -9.05 15.97 -7.41
N HIS A 251 -8.74 15.70 -6.15
CA HIS A 251 -7.67 14.78 -5.77
C HIS A 251 -7.96 13.36 -6.27
N LEU A 252 -9.22 12.91 -6.22
CA LEU A 252 -9.62 11.61 -6.74
C LEU A 252 -9.40 11.51 -8.25
N VAL A 253 -9.77 12.54 -9.01
CA VAL A 253 -9.50 12.61 -10.46
C VAL A 253 -7.99 12.60 -10.71
N LEU A 254 -7.21 13.41 -10.00
CA LEU A 254 -5.76 13.49 -10.17
C LEU A 254 -5.03 12.22 -9.72
N PHE A 255 -5.58 11.45 -8.77
CA PHE A 255 -4.97 10.24 -8.22
C PHE A 255 -4.65 9.18 -9.28
N LEU A 256 -5.48 9.07 -10.32
CA LEU A 256 -5.27 8.15 -11.45
C LEU A 256 -5.39 8.85 -12.82
N GLY A 257 -5.86 10.09 -12.88
CA GLY A 257 -6.06 10.87 -14.10
C GLY A 257 -7.00 10.16 -15.09
N GLY A 258 -6.62 10.19 -16.36
CA GLY A 258 -7.29 9.40 -17.41
C GLY A 258 -7.24 7.89 -17.18
N GLY A 259 -6.39 7.42 -16.27
CA GLY A 259 -6.32 6.01 -15.89
C GLY A 259 -7.61 5.48 -15.26
N TRP A 260 -8.49 6.33 -14.70
CA TRP A 260 -9.82 5.87 -14.26
C TRP A 260 -10.65 5.29 -15.41
N VAL A 261 -10.63 5.97 -16.56
CA VAL A 261 -11.32 5.50 -17.77
C VAL A 261 -10.67 4.23 -18.29
N LEU A 262 -9.34 4.20 -18.36
CA LEU A 262 -8.60 3.01 -18.82
C LEU A 262 -8.83 1.80 -17.90
N ALA A 263 -8.86 2.00 -16.58
CA ALA A 263 -9.12 0.94 -15.61
C ALA A 263 -10.56 0.38 -15.77
N ALA A 264 -11.55 1.26 -15.97
CA ALA A 264 -12.93 0.85 -16.19
C ALA A 264 -13.10 0.05 -17.49
N LEU A 265 -12.50 0.51 -18.59
CA LEU A 265 -12.51 -0.21 -19.88
C LEU A 265 -11.71 -1.53 -19.80
N GLY A 266 -10.58 -1.49 -19.11
CA GLY A 266 -9.69 -2.64 -18.90
C GLY A 266 -10.30 -3.74 -18.06
N PHE A 267 -11.28 -3.44 -17.20
CA PHE A 267 -11.98 -4.44 -16.38
C PHE A 267 -12.58 -5.59 -17.21
N ARG A 268 -13.16 -5.30 -18.38
CA ARG A 268 -13.74 -6.34 -19.25
C ARG A 268 -12.68 -7.21 -19.90
N LYS A 269 -11.49 -6.65 -20.15
CA LYS A 269 -10.35 -7.28 -20.83
C LYS A 269 -9.38 -7.96 -19.85
N ALA A 270 -9.52 -7.68 -18.55
CA ALA A 270 -8.67 -8.20 -17.52
C ALA A 270 -8.83 -9.72 -17.35
N ASP A 271 -7.74 -10.36 -16.93
CA ASP A 271 -7.74 -11.77 -16.64
C ASP A 271 -8.68 -12.08 -15.46
N ARG A 272 -8.89 -13.37 -15.22
CA ARG A 272 -9.80 -13.81 -14.17
C ARG A 272 -9.33 -13.35 -12.78
N PHE A 273 -8.04 -13.49 -12.47
CA PHE A 273 -7.48 -13.14 -11.16
C PHE A 273 -7.72 -11.65 -10.87
N THR A 274 -7.28 -10.77 -11.79
CA THR A 274 -7.41 -9.33 -11.62
C THR A 274 -8.86 -8.88 -11.48
N ARG A 275 -9.79 -9.47 -12.24
CA ARG A 275 -11.23 -9.15 -12.10
C ARG A 275 -11.78 -9.55 -10.73
N GLN A 276 -11.43 -10.73 -10.21
CA GLN A 276 -11.93 -11.17 -8.90
C GLN A 276 -11.36 -10.29 -7.78
N GLU A 277 -10.09 -9.91 -7.87
CA GLU A 277 -9.46 -9.01 -6.90
C GLU A 277 -10.14 -7.64 -6.82
N THR A 278 -10.86 -7.18 -7.85
CA THR A 278 -11.63 -5.93 -7.76
C THR A 278 -12.71 -5.92 -6.69
N LEU A 279 -13.13 -7.09 -6.20
CA LEU A 279 -14.06 -7.19 -5.08
C LEU A 279 -13.47 -6.62 -3.77
N ILE A 280 -12.14 -6.48 -3.67
CA ILE A 280 -11.53 -5.80 -2.54
C ILE A 280 -11.79 -4.29 -2.55
N ILE A 281 -12.02 -3.67 -3.72
CA ILE A 281 -12.23 -2.22 -3.83
C ILE A 281 -13.43 -1.79 -2.96
N PRO A 282 -14.66 -2.29 -3.15
CA PRO A 282 -15.78 -1.84 -2.33
C PRO A 282 -15.57 -2.13 -0.84
N LEU A 283 -14.99 -3.30 -0.50
CA LEU A 283 -14.70 -3.65 0.89
C LEU A 283 -13.70 -2.68 1.54
N TYR A 284 -12.70 -2.23 0.79
CA TYR A 284 -11.67 -1.30 1.24
C TYR A 284 -12.13 0.16 1.22
N ILE A 285 -13.02 0.55 0.29
CA ILE A 285 -13.56 1.90 0.21
C ILE A 285 -14.51 2.21 1.36
N ILE A 286 -15.28 1.24 1.86
CA ILE A 286 -16.19 1.42 3.01
C ILE A 286 -15.48 2.04 4.24
N PRO A 287 -14.41 1.46 4.80
CA PRO A 287 -13.72 2.05 5.94
C PRO A 287 -13.02 3.37 5.59
N VAL A 288 -12.58 3.58 4.34
CA VAL A 288 -12.04 4.87 3.89
C VAL A 288 -13.13 5.94 3.88
N ALA A 289 -14.34 5.60 3.46
CA ALA A 289 -15.48 6.52 3.46
C ALA A 289 -15.89 6.91 4.88
N ILE A 290 -15.86 5.95 5.83
CA ILE A 290 -16.29 6.16 7.22
C ILE A 290 -15.20 6.84 8.07
N PHE A 291 -13.94 6.39 7.97
CA PHE A 291 -12.85 6.79 8.87
C PHE A 291 -11.76 7.63 8.18
N GLY A 292 -11.76 7.70 6.86
CA GLY A 292 -10.76 8.42 6.08
C GLY A 292 -11.14 9.88 5.85
N ILE A 293 -10.12 10.72 5.74
CA ILE A 293 -10.25 12.09 5.25
C ILE A 293 -10.23 12.01 3.71
N TRP A 294 -11.32 12.36 3.04
CA TRP A 294 -11.53 12.03 1.61
C TRP A 294 -10.56 12.75 0.66
N ARG A 295 -10.06 13.94 1.03
CA ARG A 295 -9.00 14.62 0.28
C ARG A 295 -7.64 13.90 0.35
N GLU A 296 -7.42 13.03 1.35
CA GLU A 296 -6.20 12.23 1.48
C GLU A 296 -6.23 10.97 0.60
N VAL A 297 -6.13 11.16 -0.72
CA VAL A 297 -6.20 10.07 -1.70
C VAL A 297 -5.07 9.03 -1.57
N ARG A 298 -4.01 9.30 -0.80
CA ARG A 298 -3.02 8.29 -0.37
C ARG A 298 -3.65 7.04 0.25
N LEU A 299 -4.83 7.15 0.86
CA LEU A 299 -5.53 6.02 1.46
C LEU A 299 -5.87 4.95 0.43
N LEU A 300 -5.91 5.32 -0.87
CA LEU A 300 -6.19 4.45 -2.00
C LEU A 300 -4.93 3.83 -2.64
N ILE A 301 -3.72 4.25 -2.24
CA ILE A 301 -2.45 3.69 -2.78
C ILE A 301 -2.40 2.15 -2.69
N PRO A 302 -2.90 1.49 -1.63
CA PRO A 302 -2.93 0.02 -1.57
C PRO A 302 -3.67 -0.65 -2.74
N LEU A 303 -4.55 0.07 -3.44
CA LEU A 303 -5.28 -0.40 -4.62
C LEU A 303 -4.52 -0.20 -5.93
N TYR A 304 -3.36 0.47 -5.94
CA TYR A 304 -2.58 0.70 -7.17
C TYR A 304 -2.22 -0.56 -7.95
N PRO A 305 -1.80 -1.70 -7.33
CA PRO A 305 -1.50 -2.91 -8.10
C PRO A 305 -2.64 -3.31 -9.03
N LEU A 306 -3.87 -3.25 -8.50
CA LEU A 306 -5.08 -3.58 -9.22
C LEU A 306 -5.44 -2.50 -10.26
N LEU A 307 -5.51 -1.24 -9.86
CA LEU A 307 -5.92 -0.14 -10.74
C LEU A 307 -4.98 0.04 -11.94
N ILE A 308 -3.67 -0.04 -11.69
CA ILE A 308 -2.65 0.07 -12.73
C ILE A 308 -2.71 -1.16 -13.65
N SER A 309 -2.87 -2.37 -13.11
CA SER A 309 -3.03 -3.57 -13.94
C SER A 309 -4.25 -3.47 -14.87
N LEU A 310 -5.39 -3.00 -14.36
CA LEU A 310 -6.58 -2.77 -15.18
C LEU A 310 -6.32 -1.79 -16.32
N CYS A 311 -5.63 -0.67 -16.06
CA CYS A 311 -5.23 0.27 -17.10
C CYS A 311 -4.41 -0.42 -18.21
N LEU A 312 -3.42 -1.23 -17.82
CA LEU A 312 -2.54 -1.91 -18.76
C LEU A 312 -3.23 -3.03 -19.55
N PHE A 313 -4.26 -3.68 -18.99
CA PHE A 313 -5.06 -4.64 -19.75
C PHE A 313 -5.77 -3.99 -20.93
N TYR A 314 -6.28 -2.77 -20.76
CA TYR A 314 -6.86 -2.02 -21.87
C TYR A 314 -5.81 -1.66 -22.92
N VAL A 315 -4.68 -1.07 -22.50
CA VAL A 315 -3.61 -0.65 -23.41
C VAL A 315 -3.04 -1.83 -24.20
N ARG A 316 -2.78 -2.97 -23.54
CA ARG A 316 -2.26 -4.17 -24.18
C ARG A 316 -3.14 -4.62 -25.34
N ASP A 317 -4.45 -4.74 -25.09
CA ASP A 317 -5.42 -5.24 -26.06
C ASP A 317 -5.57 -4.30 -27.28
N GLU A 318 -5.54 -2.98 -27.06
CA GLU A 318 -5.54 -2.02 -28.18
C GLU A 318 -4.24 -2.08 -29.00
N CYS A 319 -3.09 -2.28 -28.36
CA CYS A 319 -1.82 -2.42 -29.08
C CYS A 319 -1.74 -3.73 -29.88
N ASP A 320 -2.23 -4.84 -29.32
CA ASP A 320 -2.23 -6.15 -29.99
C ASP A 320 -3.23 -6.16 -31.17
N GLY A 321 -4.41 -5.54 -31.00
CA GLY A 321 -5.45 -5.47 -32.04
C GLY A 321 -5.10 -4.62 -33.27
N VAL A 322 -4.13 -3.71 -33.16
CA VAL A 322 -3.62 -2.93 -34.31
C VAL A 322 -2.72 -3.77 -35.22
N GLY A 323 -2.04 -4.79 -34.67
CA GLY A 323 -1.13 -5.66 -35.45
C GLY A 323 -1.83 -6.67 -36.36
N GLU A 324 -3.09 -7.00 -36.10
CA GLU A 324 -3.86 -7.98 -36.89
C GLU A 324 -4.76 -7.34 -37.97
N ARG A 325 -4.87 -6.00 -38.01
CA ARG A 325 -5.76 -5.27 -38.94
C ARG A 325 -5.03 -4.48 -40.03
N GLY A 326 -3.70 -4.58 -40.11
CA GLY A 326 -2.87 -3.97 -41.16
C GLY A 326 -2.29 -5.02 -42.09
#